data_AF-A0A367MBP4-F1
#
_entry.id   AF-A0A367MBP4-F1
#
_cell.length_a   1.000
_cell.length_b   1.000
_cell.length_c   1.000
_cell.angle_alpha   90.00
_cell.angle_beta   90.00
_cell.angle_gamma   90.00
#
_symmetry.space_group_name_H-M   'P 1'
#
loop_
_entity.id
_entity.type
_entity.pdbx_description
1 polymer ?
#
loop_
_entity_poly.entity_id
_entity_poly.type
_entity_poly.pdbx_seq_one_letter_code
_entity_poly.pdbx_strand_id
1 'polypeptide(L)'
;MPIKPDAPDPSTSTPYWVTRVSVAGRSEWLLSNLEELHYPVFTEKSGDGVLRIFVGPWKKRESAEAQLAMLRVEMGVDGFVMMYKN
;
A
#
# COMPACT_ATOMS: atom_id res chain seq x y z
N MET A 1 -2.23 -16.71 6.54
CA MET A 1 -1.54 -15.94 7.61
C MET A 1 -1.43 -14.51 7.11
N PRO A 2 -1.90 -13.50 7.86
CA PRO A 2 -1.71 -12.11 7.45
C PRO A 2 -0.20 -11.85 7.35
N ILE A 3 0.22 -11.32 6.20
CA ILE A 3 1.59 -10.85 5.97
C ILE A 3 1.85 -9.70 6.94
N LYS A 4 2.49 -10.02 8.07
CA LYS A 4 2.91 -9.01 9.04
C LYS A 4 3.92 -8.10 8.35
N PRO A 5 3.70 -6.78 8.32
CA PRO A 5 4.64 -5.90 7.69
C PRO A 5 5.92 -5.85 8.49
N ASP A 6 6.98 -6.36 7.89
CA ASP A 6 8.34 -6.09 8.32
C ASP A 6 8.71 -4.68 7.82
N ALA A 7 8.00 -3.69 8.36
CA ALA A 7 8.08 -2.30 7.95
C ALA A 7 9.46 -1.74 8.31
N PRO A 8 10.31 -1.33 7.34
CA PRO A 8 11.50 -0.54 7.67
C PRO A 8 11.08 0.80 8.29
N ASP A 9 11.80 1.22 9.33
CA ASP A 9 11.65 2.55 9.92
C ASP A 9 11.81 3.62 8.83
N PRO A 10 10.82 4.52 8.63
CA PRO A 10 10.88 5.56 7.61
C PRO A 10 12.03 6.57 7.81
N SER A 11 12.67 6.55 8.98
CA SER A 11 13.87 7.36 9.30
C SER A 11 15.17 6.81 8.70
N THR A 12 15.17 5.59 8.18
CA THR A 12 16.35 5.06 7.47
C THR A 12 16.19 5.37 5.98
N SER A 13 17.17 6.03 5.34
CA SER A 13 17.21 6.31 3.88
C SER A 13 17.25 5.05 2.99
N THR A 14 16.76 3.93 3.47
CA THR A 14 16.71 2.67 2.74
C THR A 14 15.50 2.70 1.82
N PRO A 15 15.68 2.53 0.50
CA PRO A 15 14.54 2.43 -0.40
C PRO A 15 13.71 1.20 -0.03
N TYR A 16 12.41 1.37 0.08
CA TYR A 16 11.47 0.31 0.47
C TYR A 16 10.41 0.11 -0.61
N TRP A 17 9.78 -1.06 -0.60
CA TRP A 17 8.73 -1.38 -1.55
C TRP A 17 7.38 -0.98 -0.98
N VAL A 18 6.55 -0.39 -1.82
CA VAL A 18 5.16 -0.07 -1.50
C VAL A 18 4.26 -0.50 -2.62
N THR A 19 3.02 -0.78 -2.25
CA THR A 19 1.98 -1.10 -3.20
C THR A 19 1.07 0.09 -3.34
N ARG A 20 1.11 0.78 -4.49
CA ARG A 20 0.15 1.84 -4.77
C ARG A 20 -1.15 1.19 -5.21
N VAL A 21 -2.20 1.36 -4.43
CA VAL A 21 -3.52 0.81 -4.71
C VAL A 21 -4.51 1.94 -4.96
N SER A 22 -5.47 1.68 -5.84
CA SER A 22 -6.57 2.58 -6.13
C SER A 22 -7.81 1.77 -6.48
N VAL A 23 -8.97 2.32 -6.16
CA VAL A 23 -10.25 1.70 -6.51
C VAL A 23 -11.15 2.77 -7.10
N ALA A 24 -11.80 2.46 -8.21
CA ALA A 24 -12.61 3.43 -8.94
C ALA A 24 -13.73 3.98 -8.05
N GLY A 25 -13.62 5.27 -7.68
CA GLY A 25 -14.64 6.00 -6.92
C GLY A 25 -14.84 5.55 -5.46
N ARG A 26 -13.96 4.72 -4.87
CA ARG A 26 -14.11 4.26 -3.48
C ARG A 26 -12.81 4.28 -2.66
N SER A 27 -11.97 5.29 -2.87
CA SER A 27 -10.69 5.43 -2.16
C SER A 27 -10.86 5.49 -0.63
N GLU A 28 -11.89 6.17 -0.14
CA GLU A 28 -12.19 6.26 1.31
C GLU A 28 -12.58 4.90 1.90
N TRP A 29 -13.45 4.15 1.23
CA TRP A 29 -13.82 2.78 1.64
C TRP A 29 -12.59 1.88 1.67
N LEU A 30 -11.71 1.97 0.67
CA LEU A 30 -10.48 1.18 0.64
C LEU A 30 -9.58 1.51 1.83
N LEU A 31 -9.40 2.80 2.15
CA LEU A 31 -8.60 3.22 3.30
C LEU A 31 -9.17 2.64 4.59
N SER A 32 -10.48 2.79 4.84
CA SER A 32 -11.12 2.26 6.06
C SER A 32 -10.97 0.74 6.19
N ASN A 33 -11.07 -0.03 5.10
CA ASN A 33 -10.86 -1.48 5.16
C ASN A 33 -9.40 -1.84 5.45
N LEU A 34 -8.45 -1.11 4.86
CA LEU A 34 -7.03 -1.37 5.10
C LEU A 34 -6.63 -1.05 6.55
N GLU A 35 -7.20 0.02 7.12
CA GLU A 35 -7.01 0.37 8.53
C GLU A 35 -7.66 -0.67 9.46
N GLU A 36 -8.86 -1.15 9.16
CA GLU A 36 -9.54 -2.20 9.93
C GLU A 36 -8.76 -3.52 9.92
N LEU A 37 -8.13 -3.84 8.79
CA LEU A 37 -7.26 -5.01 8.65
C LEU A 37 -5.85 -4.80 9.22
N HIS A 38 -5.59 -3.65 9.86
CA HIS A 38 -4.30 -3.28 10.42
C HIS A 38 -3.13 -3.36 9.42
N TYR A 39 -3.41 -3.10 8.13
CA TYR A 39 -2.35 -2.94 7.15
C TYR A 39 -1.62 -1.61 7.37
N PRO A 40 -0.29 -1.57 7.18
CA PRO A 40 0.43 -0.33 7.23
C PRO A 40 0.13 0.43 5.94
N VAL A 41 -0.63 1.50 6.05
CA VAL A 41 -1.02 2.32 4.91
C VAL A 41 -0.68 3.77 5.14
N PHE A 42 -0.35 4.46 4.06
CA PHE A 42 -0.21 5.90 4.08
C PHE A 42 -0.82 6.48 2.82
N THR A 43 -1.36 7.69 2.94
CA THR A 43 -2.01 8.39 1.83
C THR A 43 -1.20 9.60 1.42
N GLU A 44 -1.04 9.80 0.12
CA GLU A 44 -0.46 11.01 -0.44
C GLU A 44 -1.49 11.71 -1.31
N LYS A 45 -1.62 13.03 -1.13
CA LYS A 45 -2.48 13.85 -1.98
C LYS A 45 -1.62 14.34 -3.15
N SER A 46 -1.91 13.86 -4.36
CA SER A 46 -1.26 14.41 -5.56
C SER A 46 -1.63 15.88 -5.72
N GLY A 47 -0.78 16.67 -6.38
CA GLY A 47 -1.07 18.07 -6.75
C GLY A 47 -2.38 18.22 -7.54
N ASP A 48 -2.83 17.16 -8.21
CA ASP A 48 -4.09 17.07 -8.96
C ASP A 48 -5.33 16.80 -8.09
N GLY A 49 -5.19 16.76 -6.75
CA GLY A 49 -6.28 16.49 -5.81
C GLY A 49 -6.67 15.01 -5.68
N VAL A 50 -6.01 14.11 -6.42
CA VAL A 50 -6.24 12.66 -6.34
C VAL A 50 -5.54 12.07 -5.11
N LEU A 51 -6.31 11.39 -4.26
CA LEU A 51 -5.79 10.63 -3.12
C LEU A 51 -5.15 9.33 -3.60
N ARG A 52 -3.85 9.17 -3.34
CA ARG A 52 -3.10 7.93 -3.61
C ARG A 52 -2.93 7.17 -2.31
N ILE A 53 -3.30 5.89 -2.32
CA ILE A 53 -3.18 5.02 -1.17
C ILE A 53 -1.99 4.10 -1.42
N PHE A 54 -1.08 4.04 -0.47
CA PHE A 54 0.08 3.18 -0.51
C PHE A 54 0.01 2.19 0.65
N VAL A 55 0.35 0.94 0.38
CA VAL A 55 0.43 -0.11 1.40
C VAL A 55 1.86 -0.59 1.53
N GLY A 56 2.37 -0.58 2.77
CA GLY A 56 3.76 -0.82 3.11
C GLY A 56 4.18 0.05 4.28
N PRO A 57 5.47 0.08 4.63
CA PRO A 57 6.60 -0.31 3.78
C PRO A 57 6.93 -1.83 3.80
N TRP A 58 7.47 -2.35 2.70
CA TRP A 58 7.88 -3.75 2.52
C TRP A 58 9.37 -3.85 2.20
N LYS A 59 10.12 -4.77 2.83
CA LYS A 59 11.54 -4.99 2.51
C LYS A 59 11.78 -5.69 1.18
N LYS A 60 10.87 -6.59 0.78
CA LYS A 60 10.97 -7.36 -0.47
C LYS A 60 9.86 -6.97 -1.43
N ARG A 61 10.22 -6.88 -2.72
CA ARG A 61 9.27 -6.67 -3.81
C ARG A 61 8.20 -7.76 -3.84
N GLU A 62 8.61 -9.02 -3.68
CA GLU A 62 7.71 -10.18 -3.67
C GLU A 62 6.63 -10.09 -2.58
N SER A 63 6.96 -9.53 -1.41
CA SER A 63 5.99 -9.30 -0.33
C SER A 63 4.96 -8.25 -0.73
N ALA A 64 5.38 -7.16 -1.36
CA ALA A 64 4.48 -6.15 -1.90
C ALA A 64 3.62 -6.71 -3.05
N GLU A 65 4.18 -7.56 -3.91
CA GLU A 65 3.46 -8.19 -5.03
C GLU A 65 2.42 -9.20 -4.53
N ALA A 66 2.79 -10.05 -3.56
CA ALA A 66 1.85 -10.96 -2.91
C ALA A 66 0.73 -10.21 -2.20
N GLN A 67 1.06 -9.10 -1.53
CA GLN A 67 0.08 -8.24 -0.89
C GLN A 67 -0.89 -7.60 -1.88
N LEU A 68 -0.39 -7.07 -2.99
CA LEU A 68 -1.22 -6.54 -4.07
C LEU A 68 -2.16 -7.60 -4.64
N ALA A 69 -1.64 -8.81 -4.86
CA ALA A 69 -2.43 -9.93 -5.37
C ALA A 69 -3.57 -10.29 -4.40
N MET A 70 -3.32 -10.30 -3.08
CA MET A 70 -4.37 -10.51 -2.08
C MET A 70 -5.42 -9.40 -2.14
N LEU A 71 -5.02 -8.13 -2.13
CA LEU A 71 -5.98 -7.02 -2.21
C LEU A 71 -6.79 -7.03 -3.52
N ARG A 72 -6.18 -7.40 -4.65
CA ARG A 72 -6.88 -7.57 -5.93
C ARG A 72 -7.98 -8.63 -5.83
N VAL A 73 -7.70 -9.75 -5.17
CA VAL A 73 -8.65 -10.86 -5.02
C VAL A 73 -9.73 -10.54 -3.99
N GLU A 74 -9.36 -9.98 -2.84
CA GLU A 74 -10.29 -9.75 -1.72
C GLU A 74 -11.14 -8.49 -1.89
N MET A 75 -10.57 -7.43 -2.45
CA MET A 75 -11.20 -6.10 -2.49
C MET A 75 -11.43 -5.59 -3.91
N GLY A 76 -10.96 -6.29 -4.94
CA GLY A 76 -11.09 -5.84 -6.33
C GLY A 76 -10.34 -4.54 -6.62
N VAL A 77 -9.28 -4.23 -5.86
CA VAL A 77 -8.47 -3.03 -6.11
C VAL A 77 -7.53 -3.25 -7.27
N ASP A 78 -7.22 -2.18 -8.00
CA ASP A 78 -6.12 -2.19 -8.95
C ASP A 78 -4.93 -1.40 -8.39
N GLY A 79 -3.74 -1.65 -8.93
CA GLY A 79 -2.54 -1.07 -8.36
C GLY A 79 -1.27 -1.67 -8.92
N PHE A 80 -0.13 -1.19 -8.43
CA PHE A 80 1.17 -1.70 -8.79
C PHE A 80 2.17 -1.54 -7.65
N VAL A 81 3.19 -2.38 -7.68
CA VAL A 81 4.31 -2.31 -6.74
C VAL A 81 5.34 -1.33 -7.27
N MET A 82 5.82 -0.45 -6.39
CA MET A 82 6.86 0.51 -6.70
C MET A 82 7.85 0.64 -5.54
N MET A 83 9.06 1.07 -5.86
CA MET A 83 10.04 1.41 -4.85
C MET A 83 9.80 2.85 -4.42
N TYR A 84 9.60 3.06 -3.12
CA TYR A 84 9.47 4.37 -2.51
C TYR A 84 10.80 4.75 -1.86
N LYS A 85 11.25 5.97 -2.15
CA LYS A 85 12.46 6.55 -1.61
C LYS A 85 12.07 7.90 -1.01
N ASN A 86 12.21 8.02 0.30
CA ASN A 86 12.02 9.28 1.02
C ASN A 86 13.18 10.25 0.75
#